data_AF-A0A950W577-F1
#
_entry.id   AF-A0A950W577-F1
#
_cell.length_a   1.000
_cell.length_b   1.000
_cell.length_c   1.000
_cell.angle_alpha   90.00
_cell.angle_beta   90.00
_cell.angle_gamma   90.00
#
_symmetry.space_group_name_H-M   'P 1'
#
loop_
_entity.id
_entity.type
_entity.pdbx_description
1 polymer ?
#
loop_
_entity_poly.entity_id
_entity_poly.type
_entity_poly.pdbx_seq_one_letter_code
_entity_poly.pdbx_strand_id
1 'polypeptide(L)'
;MVNAVLPSINPDYISYSAWDSLWPSITALPGALTYIQAHMLPKPSVPGTRVFVGEFGAKASYWGPQKQNTLSMSIIQEALNWGVPLVFYWAVYDNTGSGYWLVDNTNTPQPVYYSFQAQYKANQ
;
A
#
# COMPACT_ATOMS: atom_id res chain seq x y z
N MET A 1 -7.18 10.50 -12.62
CA MET A 1 -6.62 9.47 -13.52
C MET A 1 -7.64 8.37 -13.85
N VAL A 2 -8.26 7.74 -12.85
CA VAL A 2 -9.27 6.67 -13.01
C VAL A 2 -10.28 6.95 -14.14
N ASN A 3 -11.00 8.07 -14.06
CA ASN A 3 -12.08 8.40 -15.00
C ASN A 3 -11.61 8.73 -16.42
N ALA A 4 -10.36 9.15 -16.58
CA ALA A 4 -9.82 9.58 -17.86
C ALA A 4 -9.18 8.41 -18.64
N VAL A 5 -8.68 7.39 -17.93
CA VAL A 5 -7.88 6.31 -18.52
C VAL A 5 -8.62 4.97 -18.52
N LEU A 6 -9.23 4.58 -17.40
CA LEU A 6 -9.82 3.24 -17.27
C LEU A 6 -10.96 2.93 -18.25
N PRO A 7 -11.76 3.90 -18.73
CA PRO A 7 -12.74 3.61 -19.77
C PRO A 7 -12.12 3.13 -21.09
N SER A 8 -10.84 3.43 -21.33
CA SER A 8 -10.15 3.17 -22.61
C SER A 8 -9.20 1.98 -22.57
N ILE A 9 -9.02 1.32 -21.42
CA ILE A 9 -8.12 0.17 -21.24
C ILE A 9 -8.77 -0.93 -20.38
N ASN A 10 -8.28 -2.17 -20.48
CA ASN A 10 -8.73 -3.27 -19.62
C ASN A 10 -7.54 -4.11 -19.13
N PRO A 11 -6.69 -3.57 -18.24
CA PRO A 11 -5.55 -4.31 -17.70
C PRO A 11 -6.02 -5.48 -16.82
N ASP A 12 -5.12 -6.44 -16.57
CA ASP A 12 -5.38 -7.52 -15.61
C ASP A 12 -5.45 -6.99 -14.19
N TYR A 13 -4.55 -6.07 -13.84
CA TYR A 13 -4.51 -5.43 -12.53
C TYR A 13 -4.22 -3.94 -12.63
N ILE A 14 -4.65 -3.19 -11.61
CA ILE A 14 -4.28 -1.78 -11.39
C ILE A 14 -3.47 -1.69 -10.11
N SER A 15 -2.28 -1.11 -10.25
CA SER A 15 -1.43 -0.69 -9.14
C SER A 15 -1.87 0.70 -8.66
N TYR A 16 -2.34 0.82 -7.43
CA TYR A 16 -2.74 2.10 -6.84
C TYR A 16 -1.66 2.62 -5.88
N SER A 17 -1.03 3.74 -6.23
CA SER A 17 -0.16 4.49 -5.31
C SER A 17 -1.03 5.25 -4.32
N ALA A 18 -1.22 4.69 -3.12
CA ALA A 18 -2.31 5.05 -2.23
C ALA A 18 -2.12 6.36 -1.44
N TRP A 19 -1.08 7.14 -1.73
CA TRP A 19 -0.65 8.30 -0.93
C TRP A 19 -1.75 9.32 -0.61
N ASP A 20 -2.74 9.49 -1.50
CA ASP A 20 -3.86 10.40 -1.37
C ASP A 20 -5.03 9.89 -0.49
N SER A 21 -5.02 8.61 -0.11
CA SER A 21 -6.07 7.99 0.72
C SER A 21 -5.61 7.57 2.13
N LEU A 22 -4.36 7.84 2.49
CA LEU A 22 -3.81 7.46 3.80
C LEU A 22 -3.94 8.56 4.86
N TRP A 23 -4.04 9.82 4.42
CA TRP A 23 -3.95 10.98 5.30
C TRP A 23 -5.10 11.96 5.06
N PRO A 24 -5.64 12.60 6.12
CA PRO A 24 -5.24 12.51 7.53
C PRO A 24 -5.69 11.22 8.26
N SER A 25 -6.45 10.34 7.59
CA SER A 25 -6.93 9.07 8.14
C SER A 25 -6.90 7.98 7.06
N ILE A 26 -6.53 6.76 7.43
CA ILE A 26 -6.48 5.60 6.53
C ILE A 26 -7.86 5.07 6.15
N THR A 27 -8.92 5.54 6.81
CA THR A 27 -10.30 5.10 6.59
C THR A 27 -10.82 5.42 5.18
N ALA A 28 -10.13 6.26 4.41
CA ALA A 28 -10.47 6.54 3.02
C ALA A 28 -9.98 5.48 2.03
N LEU A 29 -9.00 4.63 2.43
CA LEU A 29 -8.39 3.63 1.56
C LEU A 29 -9.41 2.63 0.96
N PRO A 30 -10.32 2.01 1.74
CA PRO A 30 -11.34 1.11 1.18
C PRO A 30 -12.23 1.79 0.14
N GLY A 31 -12.57 3.07 0.35
CA GLY A 31 -13.38 3.85 -0.58
C GLY A 31 -12.66 4.08 -1.90
N ALA A 32 -11.37 4.42 -1.86
CA ALA A 32 -10.54 4.58 -3.04
C ALA A 32 -10.40 3.27 -3.83
N LEU A 33 -10.12 2.15 -3.14
CA LEU A 33 -10.03 0.82 -3.75
C LEU A 33 -11.35 0.40 -4.41
N THR A 34 -12.47 0.59 -3.70
CA THR A 34 -13.82 0.33 -4.23
C THR A 34 -14.10 1.17 -5.48
N TYR A 35 -13.74 2.45 -5.45
CA TYR A 35 -13.92 3.35 -6.58
C TYR A 35 -13.13 2.87 -7.80
N ILE A 36 -11.84 2.54 -7.64
CA ILE A 36 -11.01 2.06 -8.74
C ILE A 36 -11.59 0.76 -9.33
N GLN A 37 -11.89 -0.23 -8.48
CA GLN A 37 -12.45 -1.52 -8.90
C GLN A 37 -13.76 -1.37 -9.67
N ALA A 38 -14.66 -0.47 -9.23
CA ALA A 38 -15.94 -0.21 -9.87
C ALA A 38 -15.82 0.43 -11.27
N HIS A 39 -14.70 1.10 -11.55
CA HIS A 39 -14.44 1.73 -12.86
C HIS A 39 -13.61 0.85 -13.80
N MET A 40 -13.25 -0.37 -13.39
CA MET A 40 -12.58 -1.32 -14.28
C MET A 40 -13.59 -2.02 -15.18
N LEU A 41 -13.29 -2.12 -16.49
CA LEU A 41 -14.07 -2.94 -17.41
C LEU A 41 -14.05 -4.41 -16.99
N PRO A 42 -15.15 -5.17 -17.07
CA PRO A 42 -15.16 -6.60 -16.73
C PRO A 42 -14.08 -7.40 -17.47
N LYS A 43 -13.48 -8.38 -16.79
CA LYS A 43 -12.47 -9.27 -17.40
C LYS A 43 -12.61 -10.70 -16.88
N PRO A 44 -13.46 -11.53 -17.53
CA PRO A 44 -13.76 -12.88 -17.04
C PRO A 44 -12.54 -13.81 -16.87
N SER A 45 -11.47 -13.57 -17.62
CA SER A 45 -10.23 -14.34 -17.54
C SER A 45 -9.40 -14.08 -16.28
N VAL A 46 -9.69 -13.00 -15.53
CA VAL A 46 -9.02 -12.64 -14.28
C VAL A 46 -10.08 -12.42 -13.21
N PRO A 47 -10.47 -13.47 -12.46
CA PRO A 47 -11.53 -13.36 -11.47
C PRO A 47 -11.09 -12.58 -10.23
N GLY A 48 -12.06 -12.06 -9.49
CA GLY A 48 -11.84 -11.41 -8.19
C GLY A 48 -11.41 -9.94 -8.27
N THR A 49 -10.80 -9.48 -7.18
CA THR A 49 -10.29 -8.12 -7.03
C THR A 49 -9.07 -7.91 -7.92
N ARG A 50 -9.10 -6.85 -8.73
CA ARG A 50 -8.04 -6.52 -9.71
C ARG A 50 -7.33 -5.20 -9.40
N VAL A 51 -7.63 -4.56 -8.28
CA VAL A 51 -6.84 -3.43 -7.75
C VAL A 51 -6.00 -3.89 -6.57
N PHE A 52 -4.75 -3.43 -6.51
CA PHE A 52 -3.86 -3.68 -5.39
C PHE A 52 -3.15 -2.39 -4.96
N VAL A 53 -2.64 -2.35 -3.72
CA VAL A 53 -1.89 -1.19 -3.22
C VAL A 53 -0.46 -1.29 -3.72
N GLY A 54 -0.12 -0.45 -4.69
CA GLY A 54 1.18 -0.42 -5.36
C GLY A 54 2.25 0.34 -4.61
N GLU A 55 1.83 1.36 -3.85
CA GLU A 55 2.72 2.13 -2.99
C GLU A 55 1.94 2.62 -1.77
N PHE A 56 2.59 2.53 -0.62
CA PHE A 56 2.15 3.19 0.60
C PHE A 56 3.35 3.33 1.55
N GLY A 57 3.17 4.11 2.60
CA GLY A 57 4.17 4.22 3.66
C GLY A 57 3.80 5.31 4.68
N ALA A 58 4.56 5.36 5.76
CA ALA A 58 4.49 6.42 6.76
C ALA A 58 5.89 6.99 6.98
N LYS A 59 5.99 8.32 7.09
CA LYS A 59 7.28 9.02 7.26
C LYS A 59 7.81 8.80 8.68
N ALA A 60 8.94 8.10 8.81
CA ALA A 60 9.67 8.03 10.09
C ALA A 60 10.13 9.41 10.57
N SER A 61 10.47 10.34 9.65
CA SER A 61 10.91 11.69 10.02
C SER A 61 9.81 12.54 10.67
N TYR A 62 8.55 12.25 10.37
CA TYR A 62 7.40 12.97 10.93
C TYR A 62 6.82 12.26 12.16
N TRP A 63 6.65 10.94 12.08
CA TRP A 63 5.96 10.15 13.11
C TRP A 63 6.90 9.46 14.11
N GLY A 64 8.17 9.30 13.76
CA GLY A 64 9.11 8.42 14.46
C GLY A 64 8.98 6.94 14.04
N PRO A 65 10.01 6.10 14.25
CA PRO A 65 10.05 4.72 13.76
C PRO A 65 8.93 3.80 14.28
N GLN A 66 8.56 3.93 15.55
CA GLN A 66 7.51 3.08 16.16
C GLN A 66 6.13 3.40 15.57
N LYS A 67 5.82 4.69 15.42
CA LYS A 67 4.54 5.12 14.86
C LYS A 67 4.49 4.87 13.34
N GLN A 68 5.60 5.02 12.63
CA GLN A 68 5.74 4.54 11.25
C GLN A 68 5.32 3.07 11.17
N ASN A 69 5.86 2.20 12.02
CA ASN A 69 5.50 0.79 12.05
C ASN A 69 4.01 0.57 12.31
N THR A 70 3.45 1.13 13.39
CA THR A 70 2.02 0.97 13.70
C THR A 70 1.12 1.42 12.54
N LEU A 71 1.37 2.60 11.97
CA LEU A 71 0.60 3.12 10.85
C LEU A 71 0.74 2.22 9.61
N SER A 72 1.96 1.78 9.30
CA SER A 72 2.20 0.89 8.16
C SER A 72 1.46 -0.44 8.30
N MET A 73 1.49 -1.05 9.48
CA MET A 73 0.76 -2.29 9.75
C MET A 73 -0.75 -2.10 9.70
N SER A 74 -1.27 -0.96 10.19
CA SER A 74 -2.69 -0.62 10.05
C SER A 74 -3.13 -0.47 8.59
N ILE A 75 -2.31 0.16 7.74
CA ILE A 75 -2.60 0.32 6.30
C ILE A 75 -2.64 -1.05 5.62
N ILE A 76 -1.66 -1.92 5.91
CA ILE A 76 -1.63 -3.30 5.37
C ILE A 76 -2.90 -4.04 5.79
N GLN A 77 -3.25 -4.00 7.08
CA GLN A 77 -4.42 -4.70 7.59
C GLN A 77 -5.71 -4.19 6.92
N GLU A 78 -5.86 -2.88 6.74
CA GLU A 78 -7.02 -2.28 6.09
C GLU A 78 -7.14 -2.72 4.62
N ALA A 79 -6.02 -2.71 3.88
CA ALA A 79 -5.98 -3.16 2.50
C ALA A 79 -6.32 -4.65 2.36
N LEU A 80 -5.76 -5.49 3.24
CA LEU A 80 -6.03 -6.93 3.27
C LEU A 80 -7.47 -7.23 3.68
N ASN A 81 -8.03 -6.51 4.66
CA ASN A 81 -9.43 -6.63 5.06
C ASN A 81 -10.39 -6.31 3.91
N TRP A 82 -10.06 -5.32 3.07
CA TRP A 82 -10.83 -5.01 1.87
C TRP A 82 -10.71 -6.10 0.80
N GLY A 83 -9.60 -6.84 0.76
CA GLY A 83 -9.39 -7.99 -0.11
C GLY A 83 -8.52 -7.71 -1.33
N VAL A 84 -7.52 -6.81 -1.21
CA VAL A 84 -6.51 -6.65 -2.25
C VAL A 84 -5.67 -7.93 -2.38
N PRO A 85 -5.23 -8.30 -3.60
CA PRO A 85 -4.37 -9.47 -3.79
C PRO A 85 -2.91 -9.20 -3.39
N LEU A 86 -2.51 -7.94 -3.26
CA LEU A 86 -1.12 -7.53 -2.99
C LEU A 86 -1.02 -6.15 -2.34
N VAL A 87 0.03 -5.93 -1.55
CA VAL A 87 0.34 -4.64 -0.92
C VAL A 87 1.86 -4.40 -0.98
N PHE A 88 2.30 -3.29 -1.57
CA PHE A 88 3.72 -2.96 -1.72
C PHE A 88 4.12 -1.73 -0.90
N TYR A 89 5.05 -1.95 0.03
CA TYR A 89 5.62 -0.89 0.86
C TYR A 89 6.64 -0.09 0.07
N TRP A 90 6.45 1.23 0.02
CA TRP A 90 7.47 2.15 -0.45
C TRP A 90 8.23 2.66 0.77
N ALA A 91 9.52 2.34 0.95
CA ALA A 91 10.40 1.46 0.15
C ALA A 91 11.40 0.72 1.06
N VAL A 92 12.23 -0.19 0.51
CA VAL A 92 13.27 -0.84 1.33
C VAL A 92 14.32 0.18 1.79
N TYR A 93 14.81 1.00 0.87
CA TYR A 93 15.71 2.12 1.10
C TYR A 93 15.11 3.39 0.47
N ASP A 94 15.37 4.54 1.07
CA ASP A 94 14.88 5.84 0.59
C ASP A 94 16.00 6.89 0.70
N ASN A 95 16.21 7.66 -0.37
CA ASN A 95 17.24 8.69 -0.47
C ASN A 95 16.70 10.12 -0.24
N THR A 96 15.40 10.27 0.00
CA THR A 96 14.73 11.57 0.18
C THR A 96 14.89 12.15 1.58
N GLY A 97 15.34 11.35 2.55
CA GLY A 97 15.40 11.74 3.97
C GLY A 97 14.03 11.83 4.66
N SER A 98 12.93 11.52 3.95
CA SER A 98 11.58 11.56 4.51
C SER A 98 11.26 10.34 5.39
N GLY A 99 12.09 9.30 5.35
CA GLY A 99 11.94 8.14 6.22
C GLY A 99 10.82 7.22 5.80
N TYR A 100 10.59 7.05 4.50
CA TYR A 100 9.70 6.01 3.99
C TYR A 100 10.39 4.64 3.88
N TRP A 101 11.63 4.52 4.35
CA TRP A 101 12.40 3.28 4.26
C TRP A 101 11.99 2.21 5.28
N LEU A 102 12.27 0.95 4.95
CA LEU A 102 12.39 -0.14 5.90
C LEU A 102 13.77 -0.16 6.57
N VAL A 103 14.81 0.28 5.85
CA VAL A 103 16.20 0.38 6.33
C VAL A 103 16.69 1.81 6.12
N ASP A 104 17.09 2.47 7.20
CA ASP A 104 17.42 3.90 7.14
C ASP A 104 18.73 4.24 6.43
N ASN A 105 19.00 5.54 6.31
CA ASN A 105 20.20 6.06 5.66
C ASN A 105 21.51 5.74 6.40
N THR A 106 21.45 5.14 7.59
CA THR A 106 22.60 4.60 8.34
C THR A 106 22.72 3.08 8.21
N ASN A 107 21.93 2.46 7.31
CA ASN A 107 21.79 1.01 7.17
C ASN A 107 21.18 0.30 8.39
N THR A 108 20.37 1.01 9.18
CA THR A 108 19.69 0.42 10.34
C THR A 108 18.27 -0.02 9.98
N PRO A 109 17.92 -1.31 10.09
CA PRO A 109 16.54 -1.77 9.90
C PRO A 109 15.58 -1.16 10.94
N GLN A 110 14.47 -0.60 10.46
CA GLN A 110 13.45 0.05 11.29
C GLN A 110 12.45 -0.98 11.84
N PRO A 111 11.64 -0.65 12.87
CA PRO A 111 10.65 -1.58 13.42
C PRO A 111 9.71 -2.21 12.37
N VAL A 112 9.33 -1.43 11.35
CA VAL A 112 8.48 -1.92 10.24
C VAL A 112 9.13 -3.05 9.43
N TYR A 113 10.47 -3.04 9.25
CA TYR A 113 11.19 -4.14 8.60
C TYR A 113 10.96 -5.47 9.30
N TYR A 114 11.07 -5.47 10.64
CA TYR A 114 10.89 -6.68 11.44
C TYR A 114 9.44 -7.16 11.44
N SER A 115 8.46 -6.25 11.43
CA SER A 115 7.04 -6.62 11.33
C SER A 115 6.71 -7.34 10.01
N PHE A 116 7.27 -6.87 8.88
CA PHE A 116 7.12 -7.55 7.59
C PHE A 116 7.72 -8.96 7.62
N GLN A 117 8.94 -9.09 8.16
CA GLN A 117 9.59 -10.39 8.29
C GLN A 117 8.77 -11.35 9.18
N ALA A 118 8.23 -10.85 10.29
CA ALA A 118 7.41 -11.64 11.21
C ALA A 118 6.10 -12.10 10.54
N GLN A 119 5.40 -11.20 9.82
CA GLN A 119 4.19 -11.58 9.08
C GLN A 119 4.45 -12.63 8.01
N TYR A 120 5.55 -12.52 7.25
CA TYR A 120 5.90 -13.53 6.26
C TYR A 120 6.12 -14.91 6.89
N LYS A 121 6.87 -14.97 8.00
CA LYS A 121 7.13 -16.23 8.72
C LYS A 121 5.87 -16.85 9.33
N ALA A 122 4.92 -16.03 9.77
CA ALA A 122 3.67 -16.51 10.37
C ALA A 122 2.68 -17.10 9.36
N ASN A 123 2.85 -16.84 8.07
CA ASN A 123 1.98 -17.30 6.98
C ASN A 123 2.66 -18.32 6.04
N GLN A 124 3.80 -18.89 6.46
CA GLN A 124 4.36 -20.10 5.85
C GLN A 124 3.76 -21.36 6.49
#